data_AF-A0A1Y0I7L2-F1
#
_entry.id   AF-A0A1Y0I7L2-F1
#
_cell.length_a   1.000
_cell.length_b   1.000
_cell.length_c   1.000
_cell.angle_alpha   90.00
_cell.angle_beta   90.00
_cell.angle_gamma   90.00
#
_symmetry.space_group_name_H-M   'P 1'
#
loop_
_entity.id
_entity.type
_entity.pdbx_description
1 polymer ?
#
loop_
_entity_poly.entity_id
_entity_poly.type
_entity_poly.pdbx_seq_one_letter_code
_entity_poly.pdbx_strand_id
1 'polypeptide(L)'
;MICRSRYMLSTQGQYIALFQPQPLFYSTRYFYQNVNFGKKGTGIFKGKIIKVVFLALFSLLTIGCSIQKVIVNSPGLQESLEQSENLQIKDLRPEAEKDREIFSLFILSEAYGTSRQGDMTEPPPLRILQHRIYDKYVNEARLPEVKVYHFVTYMNMQAELRKLSTSIALNQITGLAFPLPRRFGVEGTATHVSQSEFEQVKDEYSRALYSETENPKRASVLIVYLDAEIDGERTFIKTMTPILLENQPGKIPIVVAIETAIAYFLDQYPKNEVAVSK
;
A
#
# COMPACT_ATOMS: atom_id res chain seq x y z
N MET A 1 -11.51 -23.41 -0.72
CA MET A 1 -11.97 -23.50 0.68
C MET A 1 -11.86 -22.12 1.28
N ILE A 2 -12.97 -21.56 1.75
CA ILE A 2 -13.11 -20.18 2.20
C ILE A 2 -12.14 -19.91 3.36
N CYS A 3 -11.17 -19.01 3.17
CA CYS A 3 -10.41 -18.45 4.28
C CYS A 3 -11.37 -17.54 5.07
N ARG A 4 -12.10 -18.11 6.04
CA ARG A 4 -12.94 -17.33 6.95
C ARG A 4 -12.01 -16.53 7.87
N SER A 5 -11.88 -15.25 7.60
CA SER A 5 -11.33 -14.27 8.54
C SER A 5 -12.18 -14.27 9.82
N ARG A 6 -11.64 -14.76 10.94
CA ARG A 6 -12.19 -14.45 12.26
C ARG A 6 -11.78 -13.02 12.60
N TYR A 7 -12.72 -12.09 12.45
CA TYR A 7 -12.65 -10.83 13.17
C TYR A 7 -12.95 -11.15 14.64
N MET A 8 -11.98 -10.97 15.54
CA MET A 8 -12.31 -10.90 16.97
C MET A 8 -12.84 -9.49 17.24
N LEU A 9 -14.13 -9.41 17.56
CA LEU A 9 -14.73 -8.23 18.17
C LEU A 9 -14.04 -7.99 19.51
N SER A 10 -13.20 -6.95 19.58
CA SER A 10 -12.87 -6.33 20.86
C SER A 10 -14.13 -5.62 21.37
N THR A 11 -14.45 -5.78 22.64
CA THR A 11 -15.64 -5.21 23.33
C THR A 11 -15.70 -3.68 23.33
N GLN A 12 -14.74 -2.99 22.68
CA GLN A 12 -14.69 -1.53 22.55
C GLN A 12 -14.84 -1.00 21.11
N GLY A 13 -15.29 -1.83 20.15
CA GLY A 13 -15.58 -1.35 18.80
C GLY A 13 -14.35 -0.90 17.98
N GLN A 14 -13.15 -1.35 18.37
CA GLN A 14 -11.92 -1.10 17.63
C GLN A 14 -11.53 -2.32 16.79
N TYR A 15 -11.39 -2.12 15.48
CA TYR A 15 -10.80 -3.12 14.58
C TYR A 15 -9.29 -3.16 14.80
N ILE A 16 -8.80 -4.24 15.42
CA ILE A 16 -7.37 -4.54 15.44
C ILE A 16 -7.06 -5.24 14.11
N ALA A 17 -6.48 -4.51 13.16
CA ALA A 17 -5.77 -5.13 12.05
C ALA A 17 -4.51 -5.79 12.63
N LEU A 18 -4.61 -7.08 12.97
CA LEU A 18 -3.41 -7.89 13.18
C LEU A 18 -2.73 -8.02 11.82
N PHE A 19 -1.77 -7.14 11.55
CA PHE A 19 -0.74 -7.39 10.55
C PHE A 19 0.02 -8.65 11.01
N GLN A 20 -0.45 -9.82 10.60
CA GLN A 20 0.39 -11.00 10.66
C GLN A 20 1.53 -10.78 9.66
N PRO A 21 2.81 -10.84 10.08
CA PRO A 21 3.91 -10.90 9.13
C PRO A 21 3.67 -12.12 8.25
N GLN A 22 3.53 -11.90 6.93
CA GLN A 22 3.38 -13.00 5.99
C GLN A 22 4.61 -13.92 6.08
N PRO A 23 4.45 -15.26 6.07
CA PRO A 23 5.57 -16.16 5.98
C PRO A 23 6.27 -15.94 4.63
N LEU A 24 7.58 -15.69 4.72
CA LEU A 24 8.51 -15.44 3.63
C LEU A 24 8.50 -16.60 2.62
N PHE A 25 8.05 -16.35 1.39
CA PHE A 25 8.26 -17.29 0.29
C PHE A 25 9.71 -17.18 -0.20
N TYR A 26 10.53 -18.15 0.21
CA TYR A 26 11.84 -18.37 -0.40
C TYR A 26 11.66 -18.88 -1.84
N SER A 27 12.29 -18.19 -2.79
CA SER A 27 12.58 -18.74 -4.11
C SER A 27 13.42 -20.02 -3.96
N THR A 28 12.83 -21.17 -4.25
CA THR A 28 13.39 -22.52 -4.03
C THR A 28 14.44 -22.95 -5.06
N ARG A 29 15.08 -22.01 -5.78
CA ARG A 29 15.96 -22.38 -6.91
C ARG A 29 17.38 -22.85 -6.56
N TYR A 30 17.77 -22.93 -5.29
CA TYR A 30 19.15 -23.26 -4.90
C TYR A 30 19.35 -24.45 -3.94
N PHE A 31 18.33 -25.25 -3.65
CA PHE A 31 18.43 -26.32 -2.63
C PHE A 31 18.31 -27.76 -3.15
N TYR A 32 18.69 -28.01 -4.40
CA TYR A 32 18.78 -29.36 -4.96
C TYR A 32 20.14 -29.62 -5.61
N GLN A 33 21.23 -29.48 -4.87
CA GLN A 33 22.48 -30.13 -5.24
C GLN A 33 23.28 -30.43 -3.96
N ASN A 34 23.56 -31.71 -3.76
CA ASN A 34 24.41 -32.30 -2.70
C ASN A 34 23.74 -32.61 -1.36
N VAL A 35 22.81 -33.58 -1.36
CA VAL A 35 22.65 -34.48 -0.19
C VAL A 35 22.86 -35.92 -0.65
N ASN A 36 24.12 -36.36 -0.64
CA ASN A 36 24.47 -37.77 -0.80
C ASN A 36 24.25 -38.47 0.54
N PHE A 37 23.10 -39.14 0.68
CA PHE A 37 22.87 -40.04 1.81
C PHE A 37 23.72 -41.31 1.63
N GLY A 38 24.77 -41.41 2.43
CA GLY A 38 25.59 -42.61 2.55
C GLY A 38 24.72 -43.82 2.92
N LYS A 39 24.69 -44.82 2.03
CA LYS A 39 24.09 -46.14 2.28
C LYS A 39 24.96 -46.93 3.26
N LYS A 40 24.64 -46.92 4.56
CA LYS A 40 24.89 -48.07 5.46
C LYS A 40 23.86 -48.09 6.59
N GLY A 41 23.24 -49.23 6.81
CA GLY A 41 22.52 -49.54 8.06
C GLY A 41 21.03 -49.80 7.89
N THR A 42 20.66 -51.05 8.14
CA THR A 42 19.32 -51.63 8.27
C THR A 42 18.34 -50.77 9.08
N GLY A 43 17.19 -50.43 8.48
CA GLY A 43 16.12 -49.69 9.15
C GLY A 43 14.92 -49.44 8.23
N ILE A 44 14.36 -50.51 7.64
CA ILE A 44 13.31 -50.47 6.60
C ILE A 44 12.04 -49.68 7.04
N PHE A 45 11.82 -49.48 8.35
CA PHE A 45 10.66 -48.75 8.88
C PHE A 45 10.83 -47.23 9.07
N LYS A 46 12.06 -46.67 9.11
CA LYS A 46 12.26 -45.23 9.41
C LYS A 46 12.16 -44.31 8.18
N GLY A 47 12.42 -44.82 6.97
CA GLY A 47 12.43 -44.03 5.74
C GLY A 47 11.06 -43.58 5.23
N LYS A 48 9.98 -44.34 5.51
CA LYS A 48 8.61 -43.96 5.09
C LYS A 48 8.05 -42.81 5.92
N ILE A 49 8.30 -42.80 7.23
CA ILE A 49 7.81 -41.75 8.13
C ILE A 49 8.47 -40.40 7.81
N ILE A 50 9.79 -40.39 7.58
CA ILE A 50 10.53 -39.17 7.23
C ILE A 50 10.00 -38.56 5.92
N LYS A 51 9.72 -39.38 4.90
CA LYS A 51 9.14 -38.89 3.63
C LYS A 51 7.75 -38.30 3.81
N VAL A 52 6.89 -38.93 4.61
CA VAL A 52 5.52 -38.44 4.87
C VAL A 52 5.55 -37.14 5.67
N VAL A 53 6.44 -37.02 6.67
CA VAL A 53 6.61 -35.78 7.44
C VAL A 53 7.14 -34.65 6.56
N PHE A 54 8.11 -34.92 5.68
CA PHE A 54 8.65 -33.91 4.77
C PHE A 54 7.60 -33.44 3.75
N LEU A 55 6.78 -34.35 3.22
CA LEU A 55 5.69 -34.02 2.29
C LEU A 55 4.58 -33.22 2.97
N ALA A 56 4.27 -33.53 4.23
CA ALA A 56 3.31 -32.79 5.05
C ALA A 56 3.83 -31.39 5.43
N LEU A 57 5.13 -31.24 5.72
CA LEU A 57 5.74 -29.94 5.99
C LEU A 57 5.75 -29.08 4.72
N PHE A 58 6.05 -29.69 3.56
CA PHE A 58 6.07 -29.00 2.28
C PHE A 58 4.66 -28.57 1.84
N SER A 59 3.63 -29.39 2.07
CA SER A 59 2.25 -29.02 1.75
C SER A 59 1.70 -27.90 2.65
N LEU A 60 2.13 -27.82 3.93
CA LEU A 60 1.84 -26.67 4.80
C LEU A 60 2.50 -25.37 4.30
N LEU A 61 3.68 -25.46 3.69
CA LEU A 61 4.40 -24.30 3.14
C LEU A 61 3.83 -23.81 1.80
N THR A 62 3.03 -24.63 1.10
CA THR A 62 2.39 -24.27 -0.18
C THR A 62 0.97 -23.71 -0.05
N ILE A 63 0.52 -23.35 1.16
CA ILE A 63 -0.72 -22.57 1.32
C ILE A 63 -0.46 -21.18 0.73
N GLY A 64 -0.73 -21.05 -0.57
CA GLY A 64 -0.52 -19.83 -1.33
C GLY A 64 -1.21 -18.66 -0.63
N CYS A 65 -0.41 -17.71 -0.19
CA CYS A 65 -0.90 -16.48 0.39
C CYS A 65 -1.46 -15.66 -0.77
N SER A 66 -2.77 -15.73 -1.02
CA SER A 66 -3.42 -14.78 -1.93
C SER A 66 -3.20 -13.39 -1.32
N ILE A 67 -2.60 -12.47 -2.08
CA ILE A 67 -2.47 -11.08 -1.66
C ILE A 67 -3.87 -10.55 -1.41
N GLN A 68 -4.20 -10.32 -0.13
CA GLN A 68 -5.51 -9.85 0.25
C GLN A 68 -5.62 -8.38 -0.13
N LYS A 69 -6.53 -8.08 -1.07
CA LYS A 69 -6.87 -6.70 -1.42
C LYS A 69 -7.68 -6.04 -0.31
N VAL A 70 -7.47 -4.75 -0.15
CA VAL A 70 -8.17 -3.90 0.79
C VAL A 70 -9.51 -3.51 0.19
N ILE A 71 -10.60 -4.01 0.77
CA ILE A 71 -11.96 -3.66 0.32
C ILE A 71 -12.25 -2.21 0.73
N VAL A 72 -12.61 -1.39 -0.24
CA VAL A 72 -12.99 0.00 -0.03
C VAL A 72 -14.50 0.09 0.15
N ASN A 73 -14.92 0.31 1.39
CA ASN A 73 -16.31 0.60 1.72
C ASN A 73 -16.46 2.11 1.93
N SER A 74 -16.46 2.88 0.84
CA SER A 74 -16.87 4.29 0.89
C SER A 74 -18.39 4.38 0.70
N PRO A 75 -19.09 5.26 1.45
CA PRO A 75 -20.50 5.56 1.18
C PRO A 75 -20.72 5.92 -0.29
N GLY A 76 -21.81 5.42 -0.88
CA GLY A 76 -22.20 5.67 -2.27
C GLY A 76 -21.45 4.84 -3.32
N LEU A 77 -20.18 4.48 -3.07
CA LEU A 77 -19.28 3.89 -4.07
C LEU A 77 -19.87 2.65 -4.77
N GLN A 78 -20.47 1.70 -4.06
CA GLN A 78 -20.96 0.46 -4.71
C GLN A 78 -22.14 0.68 -5.66
N GLU A 79 -23.08 1.56 -5.31
CA GLU A 79 -24.27 1.83 -6.12
C GLU A 79 -23.96 2.73 -7.34
N SER A 80 -22.96 3.59 -7.20
CA SER A 80 -22.54 4.58 -8.21
C SER A 80 -21.41 4.11 -9.12
N LEU A 81 -20.74 3.00 -8.79
CA LEU A 81 -19.70 2.42 -9.64
C LEU A 81 -20.28 2.15 -11.03
N GLU A 82 -21.40 1.44 -11.14
CA GLU A 82 -22.03 1.15 -12.44
C GLU A 82 -22.32 2.43 -13.26
N GLN A 83 -22.73 3.52 -12.60
CA GLN A 83 -23.05 4.79 -13.27
C GLN A 83 -21.80 5.48 -13.84
N SER A 84 -20.69 5.39 -13.11
CA SER A 84 -19.41 6.00 -13.50
C SER A 84 -18.67 5.25 -14.61
N GLU A 85 -19.15 4.08 -15.06
CA GLU A 85 -18.56 3.35 -16.21
C GLU A 85 -18.62 4.15 -17.51
N ASN A 86 -19.57 5.08 -17.63
CA ASN A 86 -19.74 5.93 -18.80
C ASN A 86 -18.59 6.95 -18.97
N LEU A 87 -17.85 7.26 -17.91
CA LEU A 87 -16.69 8.15 -17.97
C LEU A 87 -15.48 7.38 -18.52
N GLN A 88 -14.97 7.76 -19.68
CA GLN A 88 -13.77 7.13 -20.23
C GLN A 88 -12.50 7.71 -19.58
N ILE A 89 -11.74 6.86 -18.91
CA ILE A 89 -10.41 7.19 -18.39
C ILE A 89 -9.36 6.42 -19.18
N LYS A 90 -8.38 7.14 -19.71
CA LYS A 90 -7.21 6.55 -20.34
C LYS A 90 -6.10 6.34 -19.30
N ASP A 91 -5.86 5.08 -18.94
CA ASP A 91 -4.73 4.70 -18.09
C ASP A 91 -3.44 4.69 -18.91
N LEU A 92 -2.55 5.66 -18.66
CA LEU A 92 -1.21 5.76 -19.23
C LEU A 92 -0.13 5.46 -18.20
N ARG A 93 -0.49 4.94 -17.02
CA ARG A 93 0.45 4.63 -15.95
C ARG A 93 1.44 3.55 -16.39
N PRO A 94 2.72 3.65 -16.00
CA PRO A 94 3.66 2.55 -16.13
C PRO A 94 3.12 1.27 -15.48
N GLU A 95 3.24 0.12 -16.13
CA GLU A 95 2.72 -1.16 -15.59
C GLU A 95 3.31 -1.49 -14.22
N ALA A 96 4.59 -1.13 -13.99
CA ALA A 96 5.24 -1.32 -12.69
C ALA A 96 4.47 -0.64 -11.55
N GLU A 97 3.83 0.51 -11.78
CA GLU A 97 3.09 1.23 -10.73
C GLU A 97 1.87 0.48 -10.19
N LYS A 98 1.33 -0.46 -11.00
CA LYS A 98 0.19 -1.30 -10.63
C LYS A 98 0.62 -2.44 -9.71
N ASP A 99 1.90 -2.80 -9.74
CA ASP A 99 2.47 -3.89 -8.95
C ASP A 99 3.02 -3.42 -7.60
N ARG A 100 2.92 -4.31 -6.62
CA ARG A 100 3.52 -4.12 -5.29
C ARG A 100 4.99 -4.48 -5.31
N GLU A 101 5.84 -3.65 -4.72
CA GLU A 101 7.28 -3.89 -4.63
C GLU A 101 7.83 -3.46 -3.27
N ILE A 102 8.64 -4.32 -2.64
CA ILE A 102 9.40 -3.97 -1.44
C ILE A 102 10.84 -3.72 -1.90
N PHE A 103 11.32 -2.48 -1.73
CA PHE A 103 12.60 -2.08 -2.32
C PHE A 103 13.81 -2.70 -1.62
N SER A 104 13.73 -2.93 -0.30
CA SER A 104 14.78 -3.66 0.41
C SER A 104 14.29 -4.28 1.71
N LEU A 105 14.78 -5.49 1.97
CA LEU A 105 14.59 -6.22 3.22
C LEU A 105 15.81 -6.07 4.16
N PHE A 106 16.93 -5.54 3.67
CA PHE A 106 18.16 -5.42 4.45
C PHE A 106 18.12 -4.17 5.33
N ILE A 107 18.21 -4.32 6.65
CA ILE A 107 18.11 -3.21 7.63
C ILE A 107 19.11 -2.07 7.36
N LEU A 108 20.30 -2.41 6.86
CA LEU A 108 21.37 -1.46 6.54
C LEU A 108 21.16 -0.70 5.23
N SER A 109 20.20 -1.12 4.40
CA SER A 109 19.90 -0.46 3.13
C SER A 109 19.17 0.86 3.34
N GLU A 110 19.48 1.83 2.49
CA GLU A 110 18.76 3.11 2.42
C GLU A 110 17.30 2.94 2.02
N ALA A 111 16.94 1.85 1.32
CA ALA A 111 15.57 1.55 0.91
C ALA A 111 14.78 0.72 1.95
N TYR A 112 15.42 0.32 3.07
CA TYR A 112 14.80 -0.54 4.08
C TYR A 112 13.53 0.09 4.66
N GLY A 113 12.43 -0.65 4.65
CA GLY A 113 11.16 -0.16 5.19
C GLY A 113 10.41 0.79 4.25
N THR A 114 10.79 0.85 2.97
CA THR A 114 10.01 1.50 1.92
C THR A 114 9.44 0.47 0.95
N SER A 115 8.26 0.75 0.40
CA SER A 115 7.63 -0.12 -0.59
C SER A 115 6.62 0.63 -1.45
N ARG A 116 6.52 0.25 -2.73
CA ARG A 116 5.39 0.59 -3.60
C ARG A 116 4.22 -0.34 -3.28
N GLN A 117 3.03 0.21 -3.10
CA GLN A 117 1.85 -0.57 -2.75
C GLN A 117 1.17 -1.21 -3.97
N GLY A 118 1.19 -0.57 -5.14
CA GLY A 118 0.41 -1.03 -6.29
C GLY A 118 -1.10 -0.86 -6.10
N ASP A 119 -1.89 -1.51 -6.96
CA ASP A 119 -3.37 -1.46 -6.94
C ASP A 119 -3.93 -2.42 -5.85
N MET A 120 -3.58 -2.16 -4.59
CA MET A 120 -3.93 -2.99 -3.42
C MET A 120 -5.37 -2.83 -2.93
N THR A 121 -6.16 -1.93 -3.51
CA THR A 121 -7.56 -1.69 -3.15
C THR A 121 -8.52 -2.41 -4.09
N GLU A 122 -9.71 -2.73 -3.58
CA GLU A 122 -10.84 -3.23 -4.35
C GLU A 122 -12.05 -2.31 -4.07
N PRO A 123 -12.52 -1.52 -5.05
CA PRO A 123 -12.00 -1.39 -6.42
C PRO A 123 -10.60 -0.72 -6.50
N PRO A 124 -9.89 -0.85 -7.63
CA PRO A 124 -8.57 -0.24 -7.83
C PRO A 124 -8.58 1.30 -7.69
N PRO A 125 -7.45 1.94 -7.35
CA PRO A 125 -7.38 3.39 -7.15
C PRO A 125 -7.91 4.20 -8.34
N LEU A 126 -7.57 3.78 -9.57
CA LEU A 126 -8.06 4.40 -10.81
C LEU A 126 -9.59 4.41 -10.89
N ARG A 127 -10.23 3.34 -10.43
CA ARG A 127 -11.68 3.21 -10.43
C ARG A 127 -12.33 4.11 -9.39
N ILE A 128 -11.67 4.29 -8.24
CA ILE A 128 -12.08 5.27 -7.23
C ILE A 128 -11.99 6.69 -7.81
N LEU A 129 -10.88 7.02 -8.50
CA LEU A 129 -10.73 8.32 -9.17
C LEU A 129 -11.82 8.55 -10.22
N GLN A 130 -12.09 7.56 -11.09
CA GLN A 130 -13.16 7.62 -12.08
C GLN A 130 -14.51 7.95 -11.45
N HIS A 131 -14.85 7.25 -10.37
CA HIS A 131 -16.08 7.49 -9.67
C HIS A 131 -16.14 8.91 -9.08
N ARG A 132 -15.07 9.39 -8.45
CA ARG A 132 -15.02 10.75 -7.87
C ARG A 132 -15.07 11.86 -8.93
N ILE A 133 -14.46 11.64 -10.09
CA ILE A 133 -14.60 12.56 -11.24
C ILE A 133 -16.05 12.55 -11.71
N TYR A 134 -16.65 11.37 -11.90
CA TYR A 134 -18.05 11.28 -12.30
C TYR A 134 -18.97 12.03 -11.32
N ASP A 135 -18.84 11.80 -10.01
CA ASP A 135 -19.63 12.52 -9.00
C ASP A 135 -19.46 14.04 -9.07
N LYS A 136 -18.25 14.51 -9.39
CA LYS A 136 -17.97 15.93 -9.54
C LYS A 136 -18.67 16.51 -10.78
N TYR A 137 -18.63 15.80 -11.90
CA TYR A 137 -19.05 16.31 -13.22
C TYR A 137 -20.40 15.77 -13.73
N VAL A 138 -21.12 14.95 -12.96
CA VAL A 138 -22.37 14.29 -13.40
C VAL A 138 -23.46 15.26 -13.87
N ASN A 139 -23.47 16.49 -13.34
CA ASN A 139 -24.45 17.51 -13.69
C ASN A 139 -24.00 18.43 -14.84
N GLU A 140 -22.82 18.20 -15.42
CA GLU A 140 -22.33 18.99 -16.55
C GLU A 140 -22.84 18.45 -17.89
N ALA A 141 -22.88 19.32 -18.90
CA ALA A 141 -23.40 18.97 -20.22
C ALA A 141 -22.55 17.90 -20.95
N ARG A 142 -21.28 17.77 -20.58
CA ARG A 142 -20.33 16.81 -21.15
C ARG A 142 -19.44 16.25 -20.05
N LEU A 143 -19.24 14.93 -20.05
CA LEU A 143 -18.25 14.30 -19.19
C LEU A 143 -16.83 14.64 -19.68
N PRO A 144 -15.88 14.93 -18.77
CA PRO A 144 -14.53 15.32 -19.16
C PRO A 144 -13.74 14.13 -19.73
N GLU A 145 -12.78 14.42 -20.62
CA GLU A 145 -11.77 13.45 -21.03
C GLU A 145 -10.65 13.41 -19.98
N VAL A 146 -10.31 12.21 -19.50
CA VAL A 146 -9.31 12.04 -18.43
C VAL A 146 -8.18 11.12 -18.88
N LYS A 147 -6.93 11.56 -18.71
CA LYS A 147 -5.72 10.75 -18.93
C LYS A 147 -4.91 10.72 -17.64
N VAL A 148 -4.50 9.54 -17.20
CA VAL A 148 -3.74 9.36 -15.95
C VAL A 148 -2.35 8.86 -16.28
N TYR A 149 -1.33 9.65 -15.93
CA TYR A 149 0.08 9.37 -16.22
C TYR A 149 0.79 8.67 -15.07
N HIS A 150 0.53 9.10 -13.83
CA HIS A 150 1.04 8.46 -12.63
C HIS A 150 -0.06 8.38 -11.59
N PHE A 151 -0.22 7.20 -10.98
CA PHE A 151 -1.07 7.07 -9.80
C PHE A 151 -0.50 5.96 -8.93
N VAL A 152 0.49 6.34 -8.12
CA VAL A 152 1.30 5.41 -7.35
C VAL A 152 1.27 5.76 -5.87
N THR A 153 1.12 4.73 -5.03
CA THR A 153 1.16 4.86 -3.58
C THR A 153 2.42 4.19 -3.05
N TYR A 154 3.23 4.94 -2.32
CA TYR A 154 4.38 4.46 -1.58
C TYR A 154 4.07 4.42 -0.09
N MET A 155 4.69 3.48 0.62
CA MET A 155 4.69 3.40 2.07
C MET A 155 6.11 3.53 2.57
N ASN A 156 6.31 4.38 3.57
CA ASN A 156 7.59 4.57 4.24
C ASN A 156 7.41 4.36 5.75
N MET A 157 8.09 3.33 6.25
CA MET A 157 8.14 2.95 7.67
C MET A 157 9.57 3.00 8.23
N GLN A 158 10.52 3.65 7.54
CA GLN A 158 11.94 3.56 7.88
C GLN A 158 12.23 3.99 9.32
N ALA A 159 11.64 5.12 9.73
CA ALA A 159 11.89 5.72 11.03
C ALA A 159 11.44 4.82 12.19
N GLU A 160 10.31 4.12 12.05
CA GLU A 160 9.80 3.20 13.06
C GLU A 160 10.59 1.90 13.10
N LEU A 161 10.88 1.31 11.93
CA LEU A 161 11.62 0.04 11.84
C LEU A 161 13.08 0.18 12.31
N ARG A 162 13.76 1.29 11.98
CA ARG A 162 15.13 1.55 12.47
C ARG A 162 15.17 1.84 13.98
N LYS A 163 14.10 2.44 14.53
CA LYS A 163 13.99 2.62 15.99
C LYS A 163 13.76 1.28 16.70
N LEU A 164 12.95 0.40 16.13
CA LEU A 164 12.74 -0.94 16.64
C LEU A 164 14.05 -1.73 16.69
N SER A 165 14.82 -1.75 15.60
CA SER A 165 16.09 -2.49 15.53
C SER A 165 17.12 -2.00 16.56
N THR A 166 17.24 -0.68 16.76
CA THR A 166 18.13 -0.11 17.78
C THR A 166 17.65 -0.38 19.21
N SER A 167 16.34 -0.34 19.47
CA SER A 167 15.78 -0.64 20.79
C SER A 167 15.95 -2.12 21.18
N ILE A 168 15.81 -3.06 20.24
CA ILE A 168 16.00 -4.49 20.50
C ILE A 168 17.48 -4.76 20.85
N ALA A 169 18.42 -4.12 20.16
CA ALA A 169 19.84 -4.25 20.46
C ALA A 169 20.18 -3.74 21.88
N LEU A 170 19.56 -2.66 22.34
CA LEU A 170 19.77 -2.12 23.70
C LEU A 170 19.02 -2.92 24.79
N ASN A 171 17.83 -3.43 24.48
CA ASN A 171 16.99 -4.14 25.45
C ASN A 171 17.54 -5.55 25.76
N GLN A 172 18.24 -6.20 24.82
CA GLN A 172 18.93 -7.46 25.12
C GLN A 172 20.05 -7.29 26.17
N ILE A 173 20.59 -6.08 26.31
CA ILE A 173 21.66 -5.80 27.28
C ILE A 173 21.09 -5.45 28.67
N THR A 174 19.84 -4.95 28.74
CA THR A 174 19.27 -4.38 29.98
C THR A 174 18.03 -5.08 30.52
N GLY A 175 17.39 -5.97 29.77
CA GLY A 175 16.26 -6.80 30.23
C GLY A 175 14.93 -6.07 30.47
N LEU A 176 14.85 -4.77 30.19
CA LEU A 176 13.65 -3.95 30.40
C LEU A 176 12.88 -3.76 29.09
N ALA A 177 11.60 -4.14 29.08
CA ALA A 177 10.68 -3.90 27.96
C ALA A 177 10.00 -2.53 28.13
N PHE A 178 10.50 -1.50 27.45
CA PHE A 178 9.83 -0.20 27.40
C PHE A 178 8.82 -0.15 26.25
N PRO A 179 7.55 0.27 26.50
CA PRO A 179 6.62 0.54 25.41
C PRO A 179 7.15 1.69 24.56
N LEU A 180 7.41 1.45 23.28
CA LEU A 180 7.86 2.49 22.37
C LEU A 180 6.70 3.48 22.14
N PRO A 181 6.92 4.80 22.33
CA PRO A 181 5.89 5.78 22.03
C PRO A 181 5.57 5.73 20.53
N ARG A 182 4.30 5.45 20.20
CA ARG A 182 3.77 5.58 18.84
C ARG A 182 3.83 7.05 18.46
N ARG A 183 4.41 7.36 17.31
CA ARG A 183 4.48 8.73 16.82
C ARG A 183 3.30 8.96 15.88
N PHE A 184 2.33 9.74 16.35
CA PHE A 184 1.31 10.31 15.49
C PHE A 184 1.97 11.41 14.66
N GLY A 185 1.95 11.27 13.34
CA GLY A 185 2.64 12.17 12.41
C GLY A 185 1.71 12.86 11.43
N VAL A 186 2.20 14.02 10.93
CA VAL A 186 1.74 14.89 9.84
C VAL A 186 0.22 15.04 9.66
N GLU A 187 -0.30 16.27 9.82
CA GLU A 187 -1.59 16.63 9.21
C GLU A 187 -1.45 16.43 7.70
N GLY A 188 -2.38 15.72 7.06
CA GLY A 188 -2.22 15.33 5.65
C GLY A 188 -1.82 16.51 4.78
N THR A 189 -0.62 16.46 4.18
CA THR A 189 -0.09 17.53 3.34
C THR A 189 -0.26 17.16 1.89
N ALA A 190 -0.64 18.13 1.05
CA ALA A 190 -0.70 17.98 -0.40
C ALA A 190 0.04 19.14 -1.06
N THR A 191 0.87 18.85 -2.05
CA THR A 191 1.70 19.83 -2.75
C THR A 191 1.75 19.52 -4.23
N HIS A 192 1.93 20.55 -5.06
CA HIS A 192 2.25 20.39 -6.48
C HIS A 192 3.66 19.82 -6.64
N VAL A 193 3.85 19.00 -7.68
CA VAL A 193 5.11 18.32 -7.99
C VAL A 193 5.54 18.68 -9.40
N SER A 194 6.84 18.95 -9.58
CA SER A 194 7.42 19.08 -10.91
C SER A 194 7.57 17.69 -11.53
N GLN A 195 6.99 17.48 -12.72
CA GLN A 195 7.15 16.22 -13.47
C GLN A 195 8.62 15.88 -13.69
N SER A 196 9.43 16.88 -14.03
CA SER A 196 10.88 16.69 -14.26
C SER A 196 11.61 16.20 -13.01
N GLU A 197 11.21 16.66 -11.81
CA GLU A 197 11.81 16.21 -10.55
C GLU A 197 11.43 14.75 -10.27
N PHE A 198 10.19 14.36 -10.54
CA PHE A 198 9.73 12.99 -10.34
C PHE A 198 10.42 11.99 -11.28
N GLU A 199 10.63 12.38 -12.54
CA GLU A 199 11.24 11.54 -13.58
C GLU A 199 12.77 11.44 -13.46
N GLN A 200 13.44 12.48 -12.94
CA GLN A 200 14.91 12.47 -12.76
C GLN A 200 15.38 11.60 -11.58
N VAL A 201 14.46 11.13 -10.74
CA VAL A 201 14.77 10.22 -9.65
C VAL A 201 15.29 8.89 -10.20
N LYS A 202 16.59 8.66 -10.05
CA LYS A 202 17.27 7.43 -10.49
C LYS A 202 16.78 6.19 -9.75
N ASP A 203 16.69 6.29 -8.43
CA ASP A 203 16.30 5.17 -7.57
C ASP A 203 14.88 5.36 -7.06
N GLU A 204 13.96 4.50 -7.50
CA GLU A 204 12.52 4.67 -7.24
C GLU A 204 12.18 4.79 -5.76
N TYR A 205 12.86 4.03 -4.89
CA TYR A 205 12.59 4.05 -3.45
C TYR A 205 12.73 5.45 -2.85
N SER A 206 13.52 6.34 -3.46
CA SER A 206 13.69 7.70 -2.98
C SER A 206 12.42 8.55 -3.15
N ARG A 207 11.49 8.17 -4.04
CA ARG A 207 10.15 8.77 -4.16
C ARG A 207 9.29 8.56 -2.91
N ALA A 208 9.59 7.51 -2.14
CA ALA A 208 8.95 7.22 -0.86
C ALA A 208 9.58 8.01 0.30
N LEU A 209 10.65 8.78 0.08
CA LEU A 209 11.29 9.57 1.13
C LEU A 209 10.60 10.94 1.29
N TYR A 210 10.86 11.54 2.44
CA TYR A 210 10.36 12.84 2.83
C TYR A 210 11.46 13.63 3.52
N SER A 211 11.39 14.95 3.42
CA SER A 211 12.24 15.88 4.16
C SER A 211 11.82 15.98 5.62
N GLU A 212 12.71 16.49 6.47
CA GLU A 212 12.39 16.76 7.88
C GLU A 212 11.32 17.86 8.02
N THR A 213 11.25 18.78 7.06
CA THR A 213 10.21 19.81 7.00
C THR A 213 8.83 19.24 6.68
N GLU A 214 8.76 18.22 5.81
CA GLU A 214 7.50 17.55 5.49
C GLU A 214 7.02 16.66 6.65
N ASN A 215 7.92 15.94 7.33
CA ASN A 215 7.57 15.03 8.42
C ASN A 215 8.54 15.14 9.61
N PRO A 216 8.43 16.22 10.41
CA PRO A 216 9.34 16.48 11.52
C PRO A 216 9.26 15.41 12.62
N LYS A 217 8.10 14.76 12.74
CA LYS A 217 7.88 13.67 13.71
C LYS A 217 8.46 12.34 13.25
N ARG A 218 8.87 12.23 11.98
CA ARG A 218 9.38 11.01 11.33
C ARG A 218 8.43 9.82 11.57
N ALA A 219 7.13 10.05 11.40
CA ALA A 219 6.14 8.98 11.49
C ALA A 219 6.15 8.11 10.23
N SER A 220 5.60 6.91 10.34
CA SER A 220 5.31 6.10 9.15
C SER A 220 4.18 6.72 8.34
N VAL A 221 4.39 6.85 7.04
CA VAL A 221 3.50 7.58 6.12
C VAL A 221 3.22 6.77 4.85
N LEU A 222 2.09 7.09 4.24
CA LEU A 222 1.75 6.79 2.87
C LEU A 222 1.94 8.05 2.04
N ILE A 223 2.60 7.93 0.90
CA ILE A 223 2.82 9.02 -0.05
C ILE A 223 2.13 8.63 -1.35
N VAL A 224 1.21 9.46 -1.83
CA VAL A 224 0.48 9.23 -3.07
C VAL A 224 0.90 10.29 -4.08
N TYR A 225 1.35 9.83 -5.25
CA TYR A 225 1.59 10.68 -6.42
C TYR A 225 0.42 10.49 -7.37
N LEU A 226 -0.20 11.59 -7.80
CA LEU A 226 -1.29 11.59 -8.78
C LEU A 226 -0.99 12.65 -9.84
N ASP A 227 -0.71 12.18 -11.04
CA ASP A 227 -0.47 12.98 -12.25
C ASP A 227 -1.52 12.61 -13.29
N ALA A 228 -2.41 13.55 -13.58
CA ALA A 228 -3.47 13.34 -14.55
C ALA A 228 -3.86 14.64 -15.25
N GLU A 229 -4.43 14.49 -16.44
CA GLU A 229 -4.98 15.53 -17.29
C GLU A 229 -6.50 15.37 -17.34
N ILE A 230 -7.21 16.47 -17.08
CA ILE A 230 -8.67 16.59 -17.26
C ILE A 230 -8.90 17.69 -18.30
N ASP A 231 -9.55 17.36 -19.41
CA ASP A 231 -9.88 18.30 -20.50
C ASP A 231 -8.70 19.17 -20.98
N GLY A 232 -7.50 18.57 -21.04
CA GLY A 232 -6.28 19.22 -21.51
C GLY A 232 -5.48 19.95 -20.43
N GLU A 233 -6.01 20.09 -19.21
CA GLU A 233 -5.28 20.66 -18.08
C GLU A 233 -4.67 19.57 -17.21
N ARG A 234 -3.33 19.53 -17.15
CA ARG A 234 -2.57 18.51 -16.41
C ARG A 234 -2.11 19.04 -15.05
N THR A 235 -2.40 18.27 -14.02
CA THR A 235 -1.99 18.56 -12.64
C THR A 235 -1.21 17.38 -12.09
N PHE A 236 -0.10 17.67 -11.40
CA PHE A 236 0.69 16.66 -10.71
C PHE A 236 0.83 17.03 -9.24
N ILE A 237 0.27 16.20 -8.36
CA ILE A 237 0.33 16.36 -6.91
C ILE A 237 1.07 15.21 -6.22
N LYS A 238 1.60 15.52 -5.04
CA LYS A 238 2.06 14.60 -4.01
C LYS A 238 1.25 14.84 -2.76
N THR A 239 0.69 13.79 -2.19
CA THR A 239 0.10 13.84 -0.85
C THR A 239 0.83 12.92 0.10
N MET A 240 0.84 13.28 1.38
CA MET A 240 1.42 12.47 2.44
C MET A 240 0.42 12.35 3.58
N THR A 241 0.11 11.11 3.96
CA THR A 241 -0.86 10.77 5.00
C THR A 241 -0.22 9.83 6.02
N PRO A 242 -0.43 10.02 7.33
CA PRO A 242 0.09 9.09 8.33
C PRO A 242 -0.58 7.71 8.26
N ILE A 243 0.17 6.66 8.58
CA ILE A 243 -0.40 5.30 8.70
C ILE A 243 -1.26 5.19 9.97
N LEU A 244 -0.88 5.87 11.05
CA LEU A 244 -1.66 5.90 12.28
C LEU A 244 -2.63 7.09 12.25
N LEU A 245 -3.91 6.79 12.03
CA LEU A 245 -4.99 7.78 11.96
C LEU A 245 -5.62 7.99 13.36
N GLU A 246 -5.10 8.95 14.12
CA GLU A 246 -5.55 9.21 15.51
C GLU A 246 -7.03 9.63 15.58
N ASN A 247 -7.48 10.42 14.59
CA ASN A 247 -8.81 11.02 14.57
C ASN A 247 -9.81 10.31 13.65
N GLN A 248 -9.46 9.13 13.09
CA GLN A 248 -10.33 8.39 12.16
C GLN A 248 -10.35 6.89 12.50
N PRO A 249 -10.90 6.50 13.68
CA PRO A 249 -10.93 5.11 14.10
C PRO A 249 -11.73 4.24 13.10
N GLY A 250 -11.20 3.07 12.78
CA GLY A 250 -11.84 2.11 11.86
C GLY A 250 -11.62 2.39 10.37
N LYS A 251 -11.01 3.52 9.99
CA LYS A 251 -10.62 3.75 8.59
C LYS A 251 -9.31 3.06 8.23
N ILE A 252 -9.22 2.61 6.98
CA ILE A 252 -8.05 1.94 6.46
C ILE A 252 -7.09 2.99 5.88
N PRO A 253 -5.83 3.09 6.35
CA PRO A 253 -4.94 4.21 5.99
C PRO A 253 -4.69 4.40 4.50
N ILE A 254 -4.50 3.31 3.75
CA ILE A 254 -4.28 3.38 2.29
C ILE A 254 -5.47 3.98 1.55
N VAL A 255 -6.69 3.65 1.99
CA VAL A 255 -7.92 4.19 1.41
C VAL A 255 -8.01 5.69 1.70
N VAL A 256 -7.71 6.09 2.95
CA VAL A 256 -7.70 7.51 3.33
C VAL A 256 -6.67 8.29 2.52
N ALA A 257 -5.46 7.76 2.34
CA ALA A 257 -4.42 8.41 1.54
C ALA A 257 -4.86 8.61 0.07
N ILE A 258 -5.44 7.58 -0.55
CA ILE A 258 -5.95 7.62 -1.92
C ILE A 258 -7.08 8.65 -2.05
N GLU A 259 -8.10 8.57 -1.20
CA GLU A 259 -9.24 9.50 -1.21
C GLU A 259 -8.80 10.95 -0.96
N THR A 260 -7.84 11.17 -0.05
CA THR A 260 -7.28 12.50 0.23
C THR A 260 -6.55 13.05 -0.99
N ALA A 261 -5.77 12.21 -1.69
CA ALA A 261 -5.09 12.60 -2.92
C ALA A 261 -6.09 12.96 -4.03
N ILE A 262 -7.11 12.13 -4.24
CA ILE A 262 -8.14 12.36 -5.25
C ILE A 262 -8.91 13.65 -4.94
N ALA A 263 -9.34 13.86 -3.69
CA ALA A 263 -10.06 15.07 -3.31
C ALA A 263 -9.23 16.33 -3.59
N TYR A 264 -7.98 16.37 -3.13
CA TYR A 264 -7.10 17.52 -3.36
C TYR A 264 -6.81 17.75 -4.85
N PHE A 265 -6.60 16.68 -5.62
CA PHE A 265 -6.40 16.75 -7.06
C PHE A 265 -7.61 17.36 -7.76
N LEU A 266 -8.82 16.88 -7.44
CA LEU A 266 -10.03 17.39 -8.05
C LEU A 266 -10.29 18.83 -7.65
N ASP A 267 -9.96 19.25 -6.43
CA ASP A 267 -10.09 20.65 -5.99
C ASP A 267 -9.28 21.64 -6.85
N GLN A 268 -8.26 21.18 -7.59
CA GLN A 268 -7.53 22.03 -8.53
C GLN A 268 -8.34 22.38 -9.79
N TYR A 269 -9.43 21.64 -10.07
CA TYR A 269 -10.29 21.84 -11.22
C TYR A 269 -11.64 22.45 -10.77
N PRO A 270 -11.88 23.75 -10.97
CA PRO A 270 -13.17 24.35 -10.63
C PRO A 270 -14.26 23.78 -11.55
N LYS A 271 -15.48 23.61 -11.00
CA LYS A 271 -16.64 23.33 -11.86
C LYS A 271 -16.89 24.56 -12.72
N ASN A 272 -17.12 24.36 -14.01
CA ASN A 272 -17.67 25.43 -14.84
C ASN A 272 -19.14 25.60 -14.42
N GLU A 273 -19.41 26.50 -13.47
CA GLU A 273 -20.77 26.94 -13.20
C GLU A 273 -21.27 27.61 -14.48
N VAL A 274 -22.01 26.85 -15.29
CA VAL A 274 -22.79 27.42 -16.39
C VAL A 274 -23.74 28.40 -15.73
N ALA A 275 -23.45 29.69 -15.88
CA ALA A 275 -24.31 30.76 -15.43
C ALA A 275 -25.69 30.52 -16.05
N VAL A 276 -26.63 30.02 -15.24
CA VAL A 276 -28.03 29.93 -15.61
C VAL A 276 -28.51 31.37 -15.73
N SER A 277 -28.44 31.94 -16.94
CA SER A 277 -29.09 33.20 -17.25
C SER A 277 -30.58 33.01 -17.01
N LYS A 278 -31.08 33.64 -15.94
CA LYS A 278 -32.50 33.73 -15.64
C LYS A 278 -33.25 34.51 -16.72
#